data_AF-A0A2G5BKE3-F1
#
_entry.id   AF-A0A2G5BKE3-F1
#
_cell.length_a   1.000
_cell.length_b   1.000
_cell.length_c   1.000
_cell.angle_alpha   90.00
_cell.angle_beta   90.00
_cell.angle_gamma   90.00
#
_symmetry.space_group_name_H-M   'P 1'
#
loop_
_entity.id
_entity.type
_entity.pdbx_description
1 polymer ?
#
loop_
_entity_poly.entity_id
_entity_poly.type
_entity_poly.pdbx_seq_one_letter_code
_entity_poly.pdbx_strand_id
1 'polypeptide(L)' 'MERGGNLASTTSQQSVAQPRIDRACKMCRRRKVRCDGMRPSCNFCITKKFECVYEPV' A
#
# COMPACT_ATOMS: atom_id res chain seq x y z
N MET A 1 -0.88 -29.07 2.45
CA MET A 1 -1.63 -27.87 2.04
C MET A 1 -0.72 -26.65 2.15
N GLU A 2 0.41 -26.63 1.44
CA GLU A 2 1.39 -25.54 1.59
C GLU A 2 2.03 -25.28 0.22
N ARG A 3 1.47 -24.34 -0.55
CA ARG A 3 2.19 -23.69 -1.64
C ARG A 3 2.16 -22.20 -1.38
N GLY A 4 3.15 -21.75 -0.63
CA GLY A 4 3.46 -20.35 -0.40
C GLY A 4 3.89 -19.69 -1.72
N GLY A 5 3.16 -18.65 -2.12
CA GLY A 5 3.44 -17.84 -3.29
C GLY A 5 4.66 -16.96 -3.07
N ASN A 6 5.63 -17.08 -3.96
CA ASN A 6 6.73 -16.13 -4.11
C ASN A 6 6.29 -15.00 -5.03
N LEU A 7 6.28 -13.76 -4.55
CA LEU A 7 6.18 -12.58 -5.41
C LEU A 7 7.24 -11.54 -5.02
N ALA A 8 8.50 -11.95 -5.08
CA ALA A 8 9.62 -11.01 -5.12
C ALA A 8 9.63 -10.35 -6.50
N SER A 9 9.09 -9.13 -6.56
CA SER A 9 9.01 -8.33 -7.78
C SER A 9 10.38 -7.76 -8.13
N THR A 10 11.19 -8.54 -8.83
CA THR A 10 12.43 -8.12 -9.48
C THR A 10 12.11 -7.06 -10.54
N THR A 11 12.44 -5.79 -10.29
CA THR A 11 12.63 -4.80 -11.35
C THR A 11 13.61 -3.74 -10.88
N SER A 12 14.89 -4.01 -11.13
CA SER A 12 15.94 -2.99 -11.16
C SER A 12 15.73 -2.13 -12.41
N GLN A 13 15.02 -1.00 -12.33
CA GLN A 13 15.17 0.10 -13.29
C GLN A 13 15.00 1.44 -12.56
N GLN A 14 16.10 2.17 -12.53
CA GLN A 14 16.33 3.42 -11.83
C GLN A 14 15.68 4.58 -12.60
N SER A 15 14.45 4.92 -12.23
CA SER A 15 13.79 6.18 -12.64
C SER A 15 12.98 6.69 -11.45
N VAL A 16 13.54 7.69 -10.74
CA VAL A 16 12.99 8.40 -9.56
C VAL A 16 11.99 7.54 -8.76
N ALA A 17 12.52 6.56 -8.03
CA ALA A 17 11.73 5.50 -7.38
C ALA A 17 10.64 6.09 -6.47
N GLN A 18 9.41 6.15 -6.98
CA GLN A 18 8.23 6.24 -6.12
C GLN A 18 8.35 5.08 -5.13
N PRO A 19 8.31 5.34 -3.80
CA PRO A 19 8.46 4.30 -2.82
C PRO A 19 7.40 3.24 -3.11
N ARG A 20 7.84 2.03 -3.47
CA ARG A 20 6.93 0.89 -3.62
C ARG A 20 6.27 0.70 -2.27
N ILE A 21 4.99 0.99 -2.22
CA ILE A 21 4.19 0.89 -1.01
C ILE A 21 3.93 -0.57 -0.69
N ASP A 22 4.70 -1.08 0.25
CA ASP A 22 4.63 -2.49 0.67
C ASP A 22 3.26 -2.83 1.29
N ARG A 23 2.59 -1.83 1.90
CA ARG A 23 1.33 -2.01 2.62
C ARG A 23 0.31 -0.90 2.34
N ALA A 24 -0.84 -1.28 1.79
CA ALA A 24 -2.04 -0.43 1.81
C ALA A 24 -2.58 -0.25 3.23
N CYS A 25 -3.12 0.93 3.56
CA CYS A 25 -3.77 1.19 4.84
C CYS A 25 -5.01 0.30 5.07
N LYS A 26 -5.48 0.19 6.31
CA LYS A 26 -6.67 -0.61 6.69
C LYS A 26 -7.89 -0.26 5.85
N MET A 27 -8.15 1.03 5.63
CA MET A 27 -9.31 1.46 4.84
C MET A 27 -9.20 1.07 3.37
N CYS A 28 -8.04 1.27 2.74
CA CYS A 28 -7.84 0.86 1.36
C CYS A 28 -7.90 -0.66 1.20
N ARG A 29 -7.35 -1.43 2.15
CA ARG A 29 -7.49 -2.90 2.20
C ARG A 29 -8.95 -3.34 2.32
N ARG A 30 -9.69 -2.79 3.30
CA ARG A 30 -11.10 -3.13 3.53
C ARG A 30 -11.97 -2.79 2.32
N ARG A 31 -11.70 -1.67 1.65
CA ARG A 31 -12.44 -1.25 0.45
C ARG A 31 -11.90 -1.83 -0.86
N LYS A 32 -10.81 -2.60 -0.82
CA LYS A 32 -10.14 -3.15 -2.01
C LYS A 32 -9.83 -2.08 -3.06
N VAL A 33 -9.44 -0.88 -2.63
CA VAL A 33 -9.02 0.22 -3.51
C VAL A 33 -7.50 0.34 -3.53
N ARG A 34 -6.94 0.92 -4.60
CA ARG A 34 -5.53 1.29 -4.61
C ARG A 34 -5.27 2.30 -3.48
N CYS A 35 -4.24 2.01 -2.69
CA CYS A 35 -3.69 2.94 -1.73
C CYS A 35 -2.51 3.63 -2.39
N ASP A 36 -2.31 4.92 -2.15
CA ASP A 36 -1.12 5.65 -2.60
C ASP A 36 0.02 5.57 -1.56
N GLY A 37 -0.26 5.01 -0.37
CA GLY A 37 0.69 4.84 0.72
C GLY A 37 1.37 6.10 1.25
N MET A 38 0.87 7.28 0.90
CA MET A 38 1.30 8.55 1.50
C MET A 38 1.08 8.51 3.02
N ARG A 39 2.05 9.05 3.76
CA ARG A 39 1.98 9.22 5.22
C ARG A 39 1.87 10.71 5.54
N PRO A 40 1.05 11.12 6.53
CA PRO A 40 0.34 10.30 7.52
C PRO A 40 -0.94 9.60 7.03
N SER A 41 -1.53 10.08 5.92
CA SER A 41 -2.75 9.51 5.33
C SER A 41 -2.64 9.38 3.81
N CYS A 42 -3.18 8.32 3.22
CA CYS A 42 -3.24 8.17 1.76
C CYS A 42 -4.23 9.16 1.13
N ASN A 43 -4.05 9.43 -0.17
CA ASN A 43 -4.83 10.45 -0.87
C ASN A 43 -6.32 10.11 -0.88
N PHE A 44 -6.65 8.83 -1.05
CA PHE A 44 -8.01 8.32 -0.95
C PHE A 44 -8.65 8.63 0.41
N CYS A 45 -7.95 8.35 1.52
CA CYS A 45 -8.47 8.63 2.85
C CYS A 45 -8.59 10.14 3.11
N ILE A 46 -7.64 10.94 2.65
CA ILE A 46 -7.70 12.41 2.77
C ILE A 46 -8.92 12.96 2.04
N THR A 47 -9.07 12.60 0.75
CA THR A 47 -10.15 13.08 -0.12
C THR A 47 -11.52 12.67 0.42
N LYS A 48 -11.62 11.44 0.93
CA LYS A 48 -12.86 10.91 1.48
C LYS A 48 -13.04 11.22 2.98
N LYS A 49 -12.09 11.91 3.60
CA LYS A 49 -12.02 12.18 5.04
C LYS A 49 -12.26 10.94 5.90
N PHE A 50 -11.68 9.81 5.50
CA PHE A 50 -11.72 8.57 6.28
C PHE A 50 -10.47 8.43 7.14
N GLU A 51 -10.62 7.70 8.23
CA GLU A 51 -9.52 7.36 9.12
C GLU A 51 -8.49 6.48 8.39
N CYS A 52 -7.27 7.01 8.22
CA CYS A 52 -6.18 6.31 7.55
C CYS A 52 -5.29 5.62 8.59
N VAL A 53 -5.62 4.35 8.90
CA VAL A 53 -4.82 3.57 9.85
C VAL A 53 -3.89 2.63 9.10
N TYR A 54 -2.59 2.76 9.34
CA TYR A 54 -1.59 1.76 8.96
C TYR A 54 -1.29 0.92 10.19
N GLU A 55 -1.62 -0.37 10.12
CA GLU A 55 -1.32 -1.31 11.20
C GLU A 55 0.19 -1.57 11.21
N PRO A 56 0.91 -1.29 12.32
CA PRO A 56 2.28 -1.77 12.46
C PRO A 56 2.26 -3.30 12.51
N VAL A 57 3.28 -3.93 11.92
CA VAL A 57 3.57 -5.35 12.17
C VAL A 57 4.34 -5.48 13.48
#